data_AF-A0A423T143-F1
#
_entry.id   AF-A0A423T143-F1
#
_cell.length_a   1.000
_cell.length_b   1.000
_cell.length_c   1.000
_cell.angle_alpha   90.00
_cell.angle_beta   90.00
_cell.angle_gamma   90.00
#
_symmetry.space_group_name_H-M   'P 1'
#
loop_
_entity.id
_entity.type
_entity.pdbx_description
1 polymer ?
#
loop_
_entity_poly.entity_id
_entity_poly.type
_entity_poly.pdbx_seq_one_letter_code
_entity_poly.pdbx_strand_id
1 'polypeptide(L)'
;HQQGAEGVDVRGLEEGKLFEPRQEPFVPPPIEEVIPPPPEFPADPWQAFLDYMAATEGQESQVKMGLEGHVIERGMHKGKGVAVFTSGGDSQGMNAAVRAVVRMGLYVGARVFFIKEGYQGMVDGGDHIVEATWSSVSGIIHKGGTVIGSARCKDFRDREGRMKAAKNLIKRVSQTWW
;
A
#
# COMPACT_ATOMS: atom_id res chain seq x y z
N HIS A 1 24.94 -10.47 -67.15
CA HIS A 1 24.68 -9.88 -65.83
C HIS A 1 24.71 -10.99 -64.79
N GLN A 2 25.40 -10.76 -63.66
CA GLN A 2 25.58 -11.63 -62.46
C GLN A 2 26.54 -12.83 -62.70
N GLN A 3 27.85 -12.76 -62.40
CA GLN A 3 28.63 -12.59 -61.15
C GLN A 3 28.41 -13.69 -60.08
N GLY A 4 29.42 -14.55 -59.95
CA GLY A 4 30.18 -14.75 -58.70
C GLY A 4 29.57 -15.63 -57.60
N ALA A 5 30.03 -16.88 -57.50
CA ALA A 5 29.97 -17.66 -56.27
C ALA A 5 31.37 -18.25 -56.00
N GLU A 6 32.26 -17.43 -55.43
CA GLU A 6 33.46 -17.91 -54.76
C GLU A 6 33.10 -18.27 -53.32
N GLY A 7 33.60 -19.42 -52.86
CA GLY A 7 33.31 -19.98 -51.54
C GLY A 7 33.80 -19.08 -50.42
N VAL A 8 32.92 -18.83 -49.44
CA VAL A 8 33.29 -18.18 -48.19
C VAL A 8 33.88 -19.25 -47.25
N ASP A 9 35.15 -19.07 -46.90
CA ASP A 9 35.87 -19.83 -45.87
C ASP A 9 35.23 -19.57 -44.51
N VAL A 10 34.62 -20.61 -43.91
CA VAL A 10 33.92 -20.53 -42.61
C VAL A 10 34.82 -20.85 -41.41
N ARG A 11 36.15 -20.79 -41.55
CA ARG A 11 37.09 -21.09 -40.45
C ARG A 11 37.37 -19.92 -39.51
N GLY A 12 36.33 -19.30 -38.95
CA GLY A 12 36.52 -18.12 -38.08
C GLY A 12 35.43 -17.80 -37.07
N LEU A 13 34.56 -18.74 -36.70
CA LEU A 13 33.58 -18.53 -35.63
C LEU A 13 33.97 -19.39 -34.43
N GLU A 14 34.56 -18.75 -33.41
CA GLU A 14 34.82 -19.38 -32.12
C GLU A 14 33.52 -19.97 -31.55
N GLU A 15 33.57 -21.26 -31.25
CA GLU A 15 32.50 -22.00 -30.60
C GLU A 15 32.22 -21.42 -29.20
N GLY A 16 30.97 -21.01 -28.98
CA GLY A 16 30.27 -21.21 -27.71
C GLY A 16 30.85 -20.57 -26.44
N LYS A 17 30.82 -19.24 -26.33
CA LYS A 17 30.65 -18.62 -25.00
C LYS A 17 29.19 -18.74 -24.60
N LEU A 18 28.85 -19.83 -23.91
CA LEU A 18 27.61 -19.93 -23.14
C LEU A 18 27.52 -18.70 -22.22
N PHE A 19 26.48 -17.90 -22.42
CA PHE A 19 26.16 -16.77 -21.56
C PHE A 19 25.65 -17.36 -20.23
N GLU A 20 26.55 -17.60 -19.28
CA GLU A 20 26.11 -17.97 -17.93
C GLU A 20 25.38 -16.77 -17.32
N PRO A 21 24.11 -16.90 -16.92
CA PRO A 21 23.45 -15.83 -16.21
C PRO A 21 24.20 -15.64 -14.89
N ARG A 22 24.75 -14.43 -14.68
CA ARG A 22 25.24 -14.01 -13.36
C ARG A 22 24.04 -14.01 -12.41
N GLN A 23 23.78 -15.15 -11.77
CA GLN A 23 22.98 -15.22 -10.57
C GLN A 23 23.85 -14.63 -9.47
N GLU A 24 23.77 -13.31 -9.29
CA GLU A 24 24.23 -12.77 -8.02
C GLU A 24 23.49 -13.52 -6.91
N PRO A 25 24.20 -14.07 -5.92
CA PRO A 25 23.57 -14.81 -4.85
C PRO A 25 22.55 -13.89 -4.19
N PHE A 26 21.31 -14.38 -4.05
CA PHE A 26 20.27 -13.66 -3.32
C PHE A 26 20.80 -13.39 -1.91
N VAL A 27 21.13 -12.13 -1.63
CA VAL A 27 21.44 -11.67 -0.28
C VAL A 27 20.10 -11.37 0.37
N PRO A 28 19.61 -12.19 1.32
CA PRO A 28 18.42 -11.83 2.06
C PRO A 28 18.67 -10.49 2.75
N PRO A 29 17.70 -9.56 2.74
CA PRO A 29 17.86 -8.31 3.48
C PRO A 29 18.19 -8.64 4.94
N PRO A 30 19.08 -7.86 5.59
CA PRO A 30 19.49 -8.14 6.96
C PRO A 30 18.27 -8.24 7.88
N ILE A 31 18.31 -9.27 8.72
CA ILE A 31 17.30 -9.59 9.72
C ILE A 31 17.26 -8.42 10.72
N GLU A 32 16.06 -7.82 10.86
CA GLU A 32 15.69 -6.73 11.77
C GLU A 32 16.48 -5.41 11.62
N GLU A 33 16.07 -4.59 10.64
CA GLU A 33 15.99 -3.16 10.94
C GLU A 33 14.98 -3.01 12.08
N VAL A 34 15.46 -2.83 13.30
CA VAL A 34 14.65 -2.45 14.47
C VAL A 34 13.74 -1.32 14.00
N ILE A 35 12.44 -1.60 13.95
CA ILE A 35 11.45 -0.57 13.66
C ILE A 35 11.67 0.46 14.78
N PRO A 36 12.13 1.68 14.48
CA PRO A 36 12.37 2.70 15.47
C PRO A 36 11.04 2.93 16.18
N PRO A 37 11.12 3.34 17.45
CA PRO A 37 9.94 3.57 18.24
C PRO A 37 8.98 4.47 17.47
N PRO A 38 7.67 4.22 17.58
CA PRO A 38 6.64 5.08 17.02
C PRO A 38 6.96 6.56 17.26
N PRO A 39 6.67 7.47 16.31
CA PRO A 39 6.58 8.88 16.69
C PRO A 39 5.58 9.01 17.85
N GLU A 40 5.92 9.80 18.86
CA GLU A 40 5.06 10.00 20.03
C GLU A 40 3.69 10.51 19.57
N PHE A 41 2.66 9.70 19.81
CA PHE A 41 1.28 10.07 19.50
C PHE A 41 0.76 11.00 20.59
N PRO A 42 0.01 12.08 20.28
CA PRO A 42 -0.56 12.95 21.30
C PRO A 42 -1.38 12.17 22.33
N ALA A 43 -1.29 12.58 23.60
CA ALA A 43 -1.96 11.91 24.72
C ALA A 43 -3.49 11.86 24.57
N ASP A 44 -4.08 12.88 23.92
CA ASP A 44 -5.45 12.84 23.42
C ASP A 44 -5.46 12.94 21.88
N PRO A 45 -5.46 11.79 21.20
CA PRO A 45 -5.56 11.69 19.74
C PRO A 45 -6.76 12.41 19.13
N TRP A 46 -7.88 12.40 19.85
CA TRP A 46 -9.13 12.93 19.35
C TRP A 46 -9.14 14.46 19.46
N GLN A 47 -8.71 15.00 20.59
CA GLN A 47 -8.57 16.44 20.76
C GLN A 47 -7.57 17.01 19.76
N ALA A 48 -6.41 16.36 19.56
CA ALA A 48 -5.43 16.80 18.57
C ALA A 48 -6.00 16.86 17.14
N PHE A 49 -6.88 15.91 16.78
CA PHE A 49 -7.59 15.95 15.51
C PHE A 49 -8.60 17.10 15.43
N LEU A 50 -9.38 17.34 16.49
CA LEU A 50 -10.33 18.45 16.53
C LEU A 50 -9.62 19.81 16.39
N ASP A 51 -8.50 19.98 17.09
CA ASP A 51 -7.67 21.18 17.02
C ASP A 51 -7.11 21.39 15.60
N TYR A 52 -6.65 20.32 14.96
CA TYR A 52 -6.21 20.34 13.55
C TYR A 52 -7.35 20.76 12.61
N MET A 53 -8.54 20.18 12.77
CA MET A 53 -9.70 20.51 11.94
C MET A 53 -10.13 21.98 12.13
N ALA A 54 -10.11 22.49 13.36
CA ALA A 54 -10.41 23.90 13.63
C ALA A 54 -9.35 24.83 13.01
N ALA A 55 -8.08 24.44 13.05
CA ALA A 55 -6.98 25.21 12.47
C ALA A 55 -6.96 25.21 10.92
N THR A 56 -7.61 24.23 10.28
CA THR A 56 -7.63 24.05 8.82
C THR A 56 -8.98 24.39 8.19
N GLU A 57 -9.95 24.85 8.98
CA GLU A 57 -11.26 25.26 8.48
C GLU A 57 -11.11 26.44 7.49
N GLY A 58 -11.53 26.22 6.23
CA GLY A 58 -11.44 27.23 5.17
C GLY A 58 -10.16 27.23 4.32
N GLN A 59 -9.19 26.35 4.60
CA GLN A 59 -8.05 26.12 3.70
C GLN A 59 -8.37 25.05 2.66
N GLU A 60 -8.40 25.41 1.37
CA GLU A 60 -8.43 24.41 0.30
C GLU A 60 -7.14 23.59 0.30
N SER A 61 -7.26 22.26 0.22
CA SER A 61 -6.12 21.37 0.14
C SER A 61 -5.30 21.68 -1.12
N GLN A 62 -4.08 22.20 -0.96
CA GLN A 62 -3.15 22.30 -2.08
C GLN A 62 -2.83 20.89 -2.58
N VAL A 63 -3.27 20.57 -3.80
CA VAL A 63 -2.92 19.32 -4.48
C VAL A 63 -1.42 19.36 -4.77
N LYS A 64 -0.62 18.63 -4.00
CA LYS A 64 0.77 18.33 -4.37
C LYS A 64 0.73 17.41 -5.59
N MET A 65 1.32 17.84 -6.70
CA MET A 65 1.47 17.02 -7.91
C MET A 65 2.20 15.71 -7.60
N GLY A 66 1.88 14.66 -8.36
CA GLY A 66 2.40 13.31 -8.17
C GLY A 66 3.92 13.23 -8.28
N LEU A 67 4.51 12.32 -7.51
CA LEU A 67 5.95 12.05 -7.45
C LEU A 67 6.46 11.24 -8.67
N GLU A 68 5.89 11.43 -9.86
CA GLU A 68 6.34 10.73 -11.07
C GLU A 68 7.86 10.96 -11.27
N GLY A 69 8.63 9.88 -11.42
CA GLY A 69 10.09 9.92 -11.59
C GLY A 69 10.93 10.04 -10.32
N HIS A 70 10.33 10.12 -9.12
CA HIS A 70 11.09 10.09 -7.86
C HIS A 70 11.38 8.64 -7.43
N VAL A 71 12.59 8.40 -6.91
CA VAL A 71 12.98 7.09 -6.38
C VAL A 71 12.20 6.82 -5.10
N ILE A 72 11.51 5.67 -5.04
CA ILE A 72 10.81 5.24 -3.83
C ILE A 72 11.77 4.43 -2.97
N GLU A 73 12.16 4.99 -1.83
CA GLU A 73 13.06 4.35 -0.88
C GLU A 73 12.30 3.53 0.17
N ARG A 74 12.95 2.46 0.63
CA ARG A 74 12.45 1.65 1.75
C ARG A 74 12.38 2.53 3.00
N GLY A 75 11.27 2.49 3.73
CA GLY A 75 11.12 3.26 4.97
C GLY A 75 10.82 4.76 4.82
N MET A 76 10.63 5.28 3.60
CA MET A 76 10.34 6.71 3.33
C MET A 76 9.09 7.26 4.06
N HIS A 77 8.12 6.40 4.39
CA HIS A 77 6.88 6.76 5.07
C HIS A 77 6.74 6.14 6.46
N LYS A 78 7.88 5.93 7.14
CA LYS A 78 7.92 5.48 8.53
C LYS A 78 7.13 6.41 9.46
N GLY A 79 6.40 5.83 10.41
CA GLY A 79 5.56 6.59 11.32
C GLY A 79 4.23 7.06 10.70
N LYS A 80 3.96 6.75 9.43
CA LYS A 80 2.67 7.03 8.77
C LYS A 80 1.76 5.82 8.78
N GLY A 81 0.46 6.07 8.83
CA GLY A 81 -0.60 5.06 8.70
C GLY A 81 -1.37 5.25 7.40
N VAL A 82 -1.67 4.15 6.72
CA VAL A 82 -2.52 4.12 5.52
C VAL A 82 -3.64 3.11 5.75
N ALA A 83 -4.87 3.50 5.48
CA ALA A 83 -6.02 2.59 5.51
C ALA A 83 -6.51 2.33 4.08
N VAL A 84 -6.81 1.06 3.77
CA VAL A 84 -7.30 0.61 2.47
C VAL A 84 -8.67 -0.01 2.65
N PHE A 85 -9.61 0.40 1.80
CA PHE A 85 -10.97 -0.13 1.77
C PHE A 85 -11.47 -0.16 0.33
N THR A 86 -12.46 -1.00 0.08
CA THR A 86 -13.17 -1.08 -1.19
C THR A 86 -14.62 -0.66 -0.97
N SER A 87 -15.17 0.08 -1.93
CA SER A 87 -16.58 0.48 -1.91
C SER A 87 -17.16 0.32 -3.31
N GLY A 88 -18.41 -0.14 -3.41
CA GLY A 88 -19.08 -0.41 -4.68
C GLY A 88 -19.27 -1.90 -4.97
N GLY A 89 -19.65 -2.22 -6.21
CA GLY A 89 -19.88 -3.60 -6.64
C GLY A 89 -18.58 -4.39 -6.82
N ASP A 90 -18.67 -5.71 -6.68
CA ASP A 90 -17.54 -6.61 -6.88
C ASP A 90 -17.06 -6.61 -8.33
N SER A 91 -15.74 -6.43 -8.50
CA SER A 91 -15.07 -6.28 -9.79
C SER A 91 -13.72 -6.98 -9.77
N GLN A 92 -13.33 -7.51 -10.93
CA GLN A 92 -12.04 -8.14 -11.13
C GLN A 92 -10.93 -7.08 -10.98
N GLY A 93 -9.90 -7.40 -10.18
CA GLY A 93 -8.74 -6.53 -9.97
C GLY A 93 -8.71 -5.77 -8.64
N MET A 94 -9.81 -5.72 -7.88
CA MET A 94 -9.79 -5.09 -6.54
C MET A 94 -8.78 -5.74 -5.60
N ASN A 95 -8.68 -7.06 -5.61
CA ASN A 95 -7.68 -7.79 -4.82
C ASN A 95 -6.25 -7.51 -5.27
N ALA A 96 -6.03 -7.24 -6.56
CA ALA A 96 -4.73 -6.84 -7.07
C ALA A 96 -4.35 -5.44 -6.57
N ALA A 97 -5.29 -4.48 -6.60
CA ALA A 97 -5.10 -3.14 -6.07
C ALA A 97 -4.83 -3.15 -4.57
N VAL A 98 -5.66 -3.84 -3.78
CA VAL A 98 -5.46 -4.00 -2.32
C VAL A 98 -4.07 -4.58 -2.04
N ARG A 99 -3.66 -5.64 -2.75
CA ARG A 99 -2.34 -6.23 -2.58
C ARG A 99 -1.21 -5.27 -2.92
N ALA A 100 -1.33 -4.51 -4.01
CA ALA A 100 -0.32 -3.55 -4.44
C ALA A 100 -0.13 -2.46 -3.37
N VAL A 101 -1.22 -1.85 -2.90
CA VAL A 101 -1.17 -0.80 -1.87
C VAL A 101 -0.57 -1.33 -0.57
N VAL A 102 -0.97 -2.53 -0.12
CA VAL A 102 -0.44 -3.10 1.12
C VAL A 102 1.05 -3.39 1.01
N ARG A 103 1.49 -4.06 -0.06
CA ARG A 103 2.91 -4.38 -0.22
C ARG A 103 3.76 -3.13 -0.35
N MET A 104 3.27 -2.13 -1.10
CA MET A 104 3.97 -0.86 -1.27
C MET A 104 4.03 -0.09 0.05
N GLY A 105 2.92 0.01 0.78
CA GLY A 105 2.84 0.67 2.09
C GLY A 105 3.80 0.06 3.10
N LEU A 106 3.84 -1.27 3.20
CA LEU A 106 4.80 -1.96 4.06
C LEU A 106 6.25 -1.74 3.61
N TYR A 107 6.53 -1.73 2.30
CA TYR A 107 7.88 -1.47 1.77
C TYR A 107 8.39 -0.08 2.14
N VAL A 108 7.55 0.95 2.04
CA VAL A 108 7.90 2.33 2.46
C VAL A 108 7.87 2.51 3.99
N GLY A 109 7.67 1.44 4.77
CA GLY A 109 7.66 1.49 6.23
C GLY A 109 6.40 2.12 6.85
N ALA A 110 5.35 2.33 6.06
CA ALA A 110 4.06 2.74 6.58
C ALA A 110 3.33 1.54 7.20
N ARG A 111 2.50 1.82 8.20
CA ARG A 111 1.56 0.84 8.75
C ARG A 111 0.31 0.83 7.89
N VAL A 112 -0.10 -0.34 7.45
CA VAL A 112 -1.25 -0.48 6.55
C VAL A 112 -2.40 -1.15 7.30
N PHE A 113 -3.61 -0.62 7.17
CA PHE A 113 -4.82 -1.17 7.77
C PHE A 113 -5.85 -1.49 6.69
N PHE A 114 -6.54 -2.62 6.82
CA PHE A 114 -7.78 -2.88 6.12
C PHE A 114 -8.95 -2.25 6.86
N ILE A 115 -9.91 -1.74 6.09
CA ILE A 115 -11.25 -1.46 6.58
C ILE A 115 -12.19 -2.41 5.83
N LYS A 116 -12.77 -3.33 6.58
CA LYS A 116 -13.69 -4.33 6.05
C LYS A 116 -15.05 -3.71 5.78
N GLU A 117 -15.79 -4.24 4.82
CA GLU A 117 -17.16 -3.77 4.49
C GLU A 117 -17.21 -2.27 4.14
N GLY A 118 -16.14 -1.76 3.54
CA GLY A 118 -16.05 -0.38 3.05
C GLY A 118 -16.35 0.69 4.11
N TYR A 119 -17.16 1.68 3.71
CA TYR A 119 -17.52 2.78 4.61
C TYR A 119 -18.31 2.33 5.84
N GLN A 120 -19.08 1.24 5.73
CA GLN A 120 -19.88 0.77 6.85
C GLN A 120 -18.97 0.26 7.98
N GLY A 121 -17.99 -0.58 7.67
CA GLY A 121 -17.04 -1.03 8.68
C GLY A 121 -16.14 0.09 9.20
N MET A 122 -15.93 1.18 8.45
CA MET A 122 -15.28 2.38 8.97
C MET A 122 -16.09 3.03 10.10
N VAL A 123 -17.40 3.16 9.90
CA VAL A 123 -18.36 3.73 10.87
C VAL A 123 -18.58 2.80 12.05
N ASP A 124 -18.61 1.49 11.82
CA ASP A 124 -18.78 0.50 12.87
C ASP A 124 -17.51 0.35 13.73
N GLY A 125 -16.33 0.47 13.10
CA GLY A 125 -15.05 0.39 13.80
C GLY A 125 -14.77 -1.01 14.34
N GLY A 126 -14.02 -1.10 15.44
CA GLY A 126 -13.71 -2.39 16.05
C GLY A 126 -13.02 -3.34 15.07
N ASP A 127 -13.44 -4.60 15.02
CA ASP A 127 -12.81 -5.66 14.22
C ASP A 127 -12.92 -5.47 12.69
N HIS A 128 -13.64 -4.44 12.24
CA HIS A 128 -13.68 -4.04 10.84
C HIS A 128 -12.42 -3.30 10.42
N ILE A 129 -11.72 -2.63 11.34
CA ILE A 129 -10.41 -2.06 11.05
C ILE A 129 -9.38 -3.11 11.49
N VAL A 130 -8.43 -3.50 10.64
CA VAL A 130 -7.46 -4.58 10.95
C VAL A 130 -6.10 -4.22 10.37
N GLU A 131 -5.02 -4.38 11.13
CA GLU A 131 -3.68 -4.17 10.58
C GLU A 131 -3.33 -5.25 9.54
N ALA A 132 -2.83 -4.81 8.40
CA ALA A 132 -2.43 -5.67 7.29
C ALA A 132 -0.96 -6.10 7.46
N THR A 133 -0.68 -7.33 7.06
CA THR A 133 0.68 -7.88 7.04
C THR A 133 1.03 -8.32 5.63
N TRP A 134 2.32 -8.63 5.39
CA TRP A 134 2.73 -9.16 4.09
C TRP A 134 1.95 -10.43 3.71
N SER A 135 1.70 -11.29 4.69
CA SER A 135 0.97 -12.56 4.52
C SER A 135 -0.53 -12.35 4.29
N SER A 136 -1.13 -11.28 4.85
CA SER A 136 -2.58 -11.04 4.73
C SER A 136 -3.07 -10.76 3.31
N VAL A 137 -2.16 -10.41 2.38
CA VAL A 137 -2.45 -10.24 0.95
C VAL A 137 -1.82 -11.31 0.05
N SER A 138 -1.40 -12.43 0.63
CA SER A 138 -0.87 -13.56 -0.14
C SER A 138 -2.00 -14.43 -0.68
N GLY A 139 -1.90 -14.84 -1.95
CA GLY A 139 -2.91 -15.70 -2.58
C GLY A 139 -4.29 -15.06 -2.75
N ILE A 140 -4.42 -13.74 -2.79
CA ILE A 140 -5.73 -13.07 -2.95
C ILE A 140 -6.05 -12.67 -4.39
N ILE A 141 -5.05 -12.57 -5.27
CA ILE A 141 -5.23 -12.01 -6.63
C ILE A 141 -6.23 -12.80 -7.47
N HIS A 142 -6.25 -14.14 -7.32
CA HIS A 142 -7.14 -15.03 -8.07
C HIS A 142 -8.53 -15.17 -7.45
N LYS A 143 -8.77 -14.56 -6.28
CA LYS A 143 -10.08 -14.64 -5.61
C LYS A 143 -11.05 -13.66 -6.27
N GLY A 144 -12.28 -14.11 -6.48
CA GLY A 144 -13.38 -13.26 -6.92
C GLY A 144 -13.77 -12.23 -5.85
N GLY A 145 -14.41 -11.14 -6.29
CA GLY A 145 -14.82 -10.05 -5.41
C GLY A 145 -13.64 -9.35 -4.72
N THR A 146 -13.87 -8.88 -3.50
CA THR A 146 -12.83 -8.25 -2.66
C THR A 146 -12.68 -8.99 -1.34
N VAL A 147 -11.45 -9.36 -0.96
CA VAL A 147 -11.17 -10.10 0.28
C VAL A 147 -11.44 -9.30 1.56
N ILE A 148 -11.60 -7.99 1.44
CA ILE A 148 -11.94 -7.10 2.56
C ILE A 148 -13.44 -6.77 2.59
N GLY A 149 -14.23 -7.27 1.66
CA GLY A 149 -15.66 -6.96 1.57
C GLY A 149 -15.92 -5.52 1.11
N SER A 150 -17.16 -5.26 0.71
CA SER A 150 -17.60 -3.94 0.26
C SER A 150 -19.06 -3.76 0.67
N ALA A 151 -19.40 -2.62 1.25
CA ALA A 151 -20.78 -2.31 1.60
C ALA A 151 -21.16 -0.87 1.20
N ARG A 152 -22.45 -0.70 0.89
CA ARG A 152 -23.06 0.62 0.78
C ARG A 152 -23.34 1.12 2.20
N CYS A 153 -22.92 2.33 2.52
CA CYS A 153 -23.15 2.96 3.82
C CYS A 153 -23.99 4.23 3.64
N LYS A 154 -25.14 4.30 4.30
CA LYS A 154 -25.97 5.51 4.31
C LYS A 154 -25.44 6.52 5.33
N ASP A 155 -25.06 6.04 6.51
CA ASP A 155 -24.60 6.86 7.64
C ASP A 155 -23.39 7.73 7.28
N PHE A 156 -22.52 7.27 6.38
CA PHE A 156 -21.37 8.06 5.93
C PHE A 156 -21.75 9.31 5.12
N ARG A 157 -23.00 9.40 4.62
CA ARG A 157 -23.52 10.61 3.96
C ARG A 157 -23.73 11.75 4.96
N ASP A 158 -23.97 11.41 6.23
CA ASP A 158 -24.24 12.39 7.27
C ASP A 158 -22.96 12.76 8.04
N ARG A 159 -22.93 13.99 8.56
CA ARG A 159 -21.77 14.52 9.31
C ARG A 159 -21.45 13.66 10.53
N GLU A 160 -22.48 13.15 11.21
CA GLU A 160 -22.34 12.30 12.39
C GLU A 160 -21.65 10.97 12.07
N GLY A 161 -22.06 10.29 11.00
CA GLY A 161 -21.43 9.05 10.56
C GLY A 161 -19.96 9.26 10.17
N ARG A 162 -19.64 10.36 9.47
CA ARG A 162 -18.22 10.72 9.18
C ARG A 162 -17.42 11.00 10.45
N MET A 163 -18.02 11.64 11.44
CA MET A 163 -17.37 11.92 12.73
C MET A 163 -17.09 10.63 13.50
N LYS A 164 -18.05 9.69 13.51
CA LYS A 164 -17.90 8.37 14.12
C LYS A 164 -16.79 7.57 13.42
N ALA A 165 -16.77 7.57 12.10
CA ALA A 165 -15.71 6.95 11.31
C ALA A 165 -14.32 7.54 11.61
N ALA A 166 -14.19 8.88 11.64
CA ALA A 166 -12.94 9.55 12.00
C ALA A 166 -12.45 9.14 13.40
N LYS A 167 -13.36 9.12 14.38
CA LYS A 167 -13.05 8.70 15.75
C LYS A 167 -12.54 7.25 15.81
N ASN A 168 -13.15 6.34 15.05
CA ASN A 168 -12.70 4.94 14.99
C ASN A 168 -11.31 4.80 14.37
N LEU A 169 -11.03 5.53 13.28
CA LEU A 169 -9.72 5.53 12.62
C LEU A 169 -8.64 6.02 13.58
N ILE A 170 -8.87 7.15 14.24
CA ILE A 170 -7.93 7.74 15.20
C ILE A 170 -7.70 6.78 16.36
N LYS A 171 -8.78 6.26 16.98
CA LYS A 171 -8.69 5.30 18.07
C LYS A 171 -7.83 4.09 17.69
N ARG A 172 -8.04 3.52 16.50
CA ARG A 172 -7.27 2.34 16.10
C ARG A 172 -5.81 2.65 15.86
N VAL A 173 -5.52 3.73 15.14
CA VAL A 173 -4.14 4.16 14.90
C VAL A 173 -3.44 4.31 16.23
N SER A 174 -4.02 5.07 17.17
CA SER A 174 -3.46 5.29 18.51
C SER A 174 -3.27 4.01 19.32
N GLN A 175 -4.24 3.09 19.34
CA GLN A 175 -4.15 1.85 20.13
C GLN A 175 -3.03 0.91 19.70
N THR A 176 -2.62 0.97 18.44
CA THR A 176 -1.64 0.02 17.91
C THR A 176 -0.20 0.55 18.03
N TRP A 177 0.00 1.75 18.60
CA TRP A 177 1.31 2.36 18.87
C TRP A 177 1.81 2.16 20.32
N TRP A 178 1.06 1.43 21.16
CA TRP A 178 1.40 1.06 22.55
C TRP A 178 1.41 -0.46 22.68
#